data_AF-A0A831XN46-F1
#
_entry.id   AF-A0A831XN46-F1
#
_cell.length_a   1.000
_cell.length_b   1.000
_cell.length_c   1.000
_cell.angle_alpha   90.00
_cell.angle_beta   90.00
_cell.angle_gamma   90.00
#
_symmetry.space_group_name_H-M   'P 1'
#
loop_
_entity.id
_entity.type
_entity.pdbx_description
1 polymer ?
#
loop_
_entity_poly.entity_id
_entity_poly.type
_entity_poly.pdbx_seq_one_letter_code
_entity_poly.pdbx_strand_id
1 'polypeptide(L)'
;ISGFLLLVLARGFPGLTLGLALQGAGAALAGPGVTAALSLAVGEGEQGLVAGLNSSAQALGRMLGPLLGTGLYRLAPEAPYLLGAGLLLLVLLGLPALFRRVRL
;
A
#
# COMPACT_ATOMS: atom_id res chain seq x y z
N ILE A 1 6.51 2.52 3.73
CA ILE A 1 6.61 2.92 5.16
C ILE A 1 7.46 4.18 5.29
N SER A 2 8.74 4.14 4.88
CA SER A 2 9.68 5.26 5.03
C SER A 2 9.20 6.57 4.40
N GLY A 3 8.60 6.53 3.20
CA GLY A 3 8.02 7.71 2.55
C GLY A 3 6.93 8.39 3.40
N PHE A 4 5.99 7.61 3.94
CA PHE A 4 4.97 8.13 4.86
C PHE A 4 5.54 8.69 6.16
N LEU A 5 6.50 8.01 6.78
CA LEU A 5 7.14 8.52 8.00
C LEU A 5 7.89 9.84 7.74
N LEU A 6 8.54 9.96 6.59
CA LEU A 6 9.20 11.21 6.20
C LEU A 6 8.19 12.35 6.01
N LEU A 7 7.01 12.08 5.45
CA LEU A 7 5.94 13.08 5.32
C LEU A 7 5.41 13.57 6.68
N VAL A 8 5.44 12.73 7.71
CA VAL A 8 5.07 13.12 9.08
C VAL A 8 6.12 14.02 9.73
N LEU A 9 7.40 13.77 9.47
CA LEU A 9 8.51 14.44 10.15
C LEU A 9 9.03 15.68 9.40
N ALA A 10 8.80 15.75 8.09
CA ALA A 10 9.33 16.81 7.24
C ALA A 10 8.65 18.16 7.51
N ARG A 11 9.45 19.22 7.67
CA ARG A 11 8.99 20.60 7.89
C ARG A 11 9.35 21.57 6.78
N GLY A 12 9.63 21.06 5.58
CA GLY A 12 10.06 21.89 4.44
C GLY A 12 9.93 21.16 3.11
N PHE A 13 9.91 21.95 2.04
CA PHE A 13 9.68 21.47 0.67
C PHE A 13 10.59 20.30 0.26
N PRO A 14 11.93 20.34 0.47
CA PRO A 14 12.79 19.22 0.07
C PRO A 14 12.45 17.90 0.76
N GLY A 15 12.12 17.94 2.06
CA GLY A 15 11.76 16.76 2.83
C GLY A 15 10.43 16.16 2.39
N LEU A 16 9.44 17.01 2.12
CA LEU A 16 8.14 16.57 1.59
C LEU A 16 8.28 15.95 0.19
N THR A 17 9.05 16.58 -0.69
CA THR A 17 9.32 16.07 -2.04
C THR A 17 10.02 14.71 -2.00
N LEU A 18 11.02 14.54 -1.13
CA LEU A 18 11.67 13.24 -0.94
C LEU A 18 10.69 12.18 -0.40
N GLY A 19 9.84 12.56 0.55
CA GLY A 19 8.78 11.68 1.07
C GLY A 19 7.83 11.19 -0.02
N LEU A 20 7.38 12.11 -0.88
CA LEU A 20 6.54 11.80 -2.04
C LEU A 20 7.28 10.93 -3.07
N ALA A 21 8.54 11.22 -3.36
CA ALA A 21 9.34 10.43 -4.30
C ALA A 21 9.51 8.98 -3.82
N LEU A 22 9.85 8.79 -2.54
CA LEU A 22 9.94 7.46 -1.93
C LEU A 22 8.60 6.72 -1.97
N GLN A 23 7.50 7.44 -1.72
CA GLN A 23 6.16 6.86 -1.77
C GLN A 23 5.76 6.46 -3.19
N GLY A 24 6.07 7.29 -4.19
CA GLY A 24 5.85 7.00 -5.61
C GLY A 24 6.67 5.79 -6.07
N ALA A 25 7.96 5.75 -5.75
CA ALA A 25 8.82 4.61 -6.06
C ALA A 25 8.31 3.31 -5.44
N GLY A 26 7.95 3.32 -4.15
CA GLY A 26 7.38 2.16 -3.48
C GLY A 26 6.07 1.68 -4.11
N ALA A 27 5.17 2.60 -4.46
CA ALA A 27 3.90 2.26 -5.11
C ALA A 27 4.12 1.68 -6.52
N ALA A 28 5.07 2.23 -7.28
CA ALA A 28 5.42 1.75 -8.63
C ALA A 28 5.97 0.32 -8.62
N LEU A 29 6.68 -0.08 -7.56
CA LEU A 29 7.19 -1.45 -7.39
C LEU A 29 6.10 -2.40 -6.86
N ALA A 30 5.24 -1.94 -5.95
CA ALA A 30 4.22 -2.77 -5.33
C ALA A 30 3.16 -3.27 -6.33
N GLY A 31 2.74 -2.42 -7.28
CA GLY A 31 1.73 -2.77 -8.30
C GLY A 31 2.06 -4.05 -9.10
N PRO A 32 3.18 -4.09 -9.84
CA PRO A 32 3.59 -5.27 -10.59
C PRO A 32 3.97 -6.43 -9.66
N GLY A 33 4.61 -6.17 -8.51
CA GLY A 33 5.01 -7.20 -7.55
C GLY A 33 3.82 -7.99 -6.97
N VAL A 34 2.76 -7.28 -6.55
CA VAL A 34 1.52 -7.92 -6.07
C VAL A 34 0.84 -8.70 -7.19
N THR A 35 0.77 -8.12 -8.40
CA THR A 35 0.11 -8.77 -9.54
C THR A 35 0.83 -10.07 -9.93
N ALA A 36 2.16 -10.06 -9.96
CA ALA A 36 2.97 -11.25 -10.24
C ALA A 36 2.86 -12.30 -9.13
N ALA A 37 2.93 -11.90 -7.86
CA ALA A 37 2.78 -12.83 -6.74
C ALA A 37 1.41 -13.53 -6.76
N LEU A 38 0.35 -12.79 -7.09
CA LEU A 38 -1.00 -13.32 -7.21
C LEU A 38 -1.16 -14.30 -8.37
N SER A 39 -0.57 -14.01 -9.54
CA SER A 39 -0.65 -14.93 -10.69
C SER A 39 0.14 -16.22 -10.50
N LEU A 40 1.25 -16.15 -9.74
CA LEU A 40 2.08 -17.31 -9.40
C LEU A 40 1.48 -18.16 -8.26
N ALA A 41 0.59 -17.58 -7.46
CA ALA A 41 -0.05 -18.26 -6.33
C ALA A 41 -1.20 -19.20 -6.73
N VAL A 42 -1.66 -19.15 -7.99
CA VAL A 42 -2.83 -19.91 -8.47
C VAL A 42 -2.58 -20.55 -9.83
N GLY A 43 -3.40 -21.53 -10.21
CA GLY A 43 -3.33 -22.17 -11.53
C GLY A 43 -3.88 -21.29 -12.67
N GLU A 44 -3.58 -21.65 -13.92
CA GLU A 44 -3.98 -20.88 -15.12
C GLU A 44 -5.48 -20.58 -15.19
N GLY A 45 -6.33 -21.55 -14.81
CA GLY A 45 -7.79 -21.39 -14.82
C GLY A 45 -8.34 -20.41 -13.76
N GLU A 46 -7.54 -20.04 -12.76
CA GLU A 46 -7.96 -19.21 -11.63
C GLU A 46 -7.40 -17.78 -11.71
N GLN A 47 -6.49 -17.49 -12.65
CA GLN A 47 -5.86 -16.17 -12.78
C GLN A 47 -6.87 -15.05 -13.03
N GLY A 48 -7.93 -15.32 -13.81
CA GLY A 48 -9.01 -14.35 -14.03
C GLY A 48 -9.77 -13.99 -12.74
N LEU A 49 -10.05 -15.00 -11.90
CA LEU A 49 -10.69 -14.80 -10.60
C LEU A 49 -9.81 -13.95 -9.69
N VAL A 50 -8.53 -14.30 -9.55
CA VAL A 50 -7.59 -13.57 -8.70
C VAL A 50 -7.34 -12.15 -9.21
N ALA A 51 -7.26 -11.94 -10.53
CA ALA A 51 -7.15 -10.61 -11.12
C ALA A 51 -8.40 -9.75 -10.83
N GLY A 52 -9.60 -10.35 -10.86
CA GLY A 52 -10.84 -9.71 -10.46
C GLY A 52 -10.87 -9.31 -8.99
N LEU A 53 -10.41 -10.20 -8.09
CA LEU A 53 -10.27 -9.91 -6.66
C LEU A 53 -9.27 -8.77 -6.40
N ASN A 54 -8.10 -8.80 -7.05
CA ASN A 54 -7.11 -7.73 -6.99
C ASN A 54 -7.69 -6.38 -7.43
N SER A 55 -8.41 -6.37 -8.56
CA SER A 55 -9.04 -5.16 -9.08
C SER A 55 -10.11 -4.61 -8.13
N SER A 56 -10.90 -5.50 -7.53
CA SER A 56 -11.92 -5.14 -6.54
C SER A 56 -11.31 -4.55 -5.27
N ALA A 57 -10.22 -5.15 -4.77
CA ALA A 57 -9.48 -4.63 -3.63
C ALA A 57 -8.87 -3.24 -3.90
N GLN A 58 -8.31 -3.02 -5.10
CA GLN A 58 -7.83 -1.71 -5.51
C GLN A 58 -8.95 -0.67 -5.59
N ALA A 59 -10.11 -1.04 -6.16
CA ALA A 59 -11.27 -0.14 -6.24
C ALA A 59 -11.76 0.25 -4.83
N LEU A 60 -11.84 -0.71 -3.91
CA LEU A 60 -12.21 -0.45 -2.52
C LEU A 60 -11.20 0.50 -1.84
N GLY A 61 -9.90 0.29 -2.04
CA GLY A 61 -8.85 1.18 -1.53
C GLY A 61 -8.97 2.60 -2.08
N ARG A 62 -9.26 2.75 -3.38
CA ARG A 62 -9.49 4.07 -4.02
C ARG A 62 -10.77 4.74 -3.53
N MET A 63 -11.80 3.98 -3.18
CA MET A 63 -13.04 4.52 -2.62
C MET A 63 -12.87 4.97 -1.16
N LEU A 64 -12.27 4.11 -0.32
CA LEU A 64 -12.10 4.40 1.11
C LEU A 64 -10.95 5.39 1.38
N GLY A 65 -9.93 5.41 0.52
CA GLY A 65 -8.73 6.24 0.68
C GLY A 65 -9.05 7.73 0.90
N PRO A 66 -9.80 8.39 0.01
CA PRO A 66 -10.19 9.79 0.20
C PRO A 66 -11.09 10.01 1.42
N LEU A 67 -12.02 9.10 1.72
CA LEU A 67 -12.92 9.22 2.87
C LEU A 67 -12.14 9.20 4.18
N LEU A 68 -11.26 8.19 4.35
CA LEU A 68 -10.42 8.08 5.54
C LEU A 68 -9.34 9.17 5.57
N GLY A 69 -8.69 9.43 4.44
CA GLY A 69 -7.61 10.40 4.33
C GLY A 69 -8.08 11.83 4.63
N THR A 70 -9.16 12.29 3.99
CA THR A 70 -9.70 13.63 4.25
C THR A 70 -10.30 13.74 5.65
N GLY A 71 -10.99 12.69 6.14
CA GLY A 71 -11.52 12.64 7.50
C GLY A 71 -10.42 12.76 8.56
N LEU A 72 -9.34 11.97 8.43
CA LEU A 72 -8.20 11.99 9.35
C LEU A 72 -7.41 13.29 9.26
N TYR A 73 -7.27 13.87 8.06
CA TYR A 73 -6.56 15.13 7.87
C TYR A 73 -7.18 16.27 8.69
N ARG A 74 -8.51 16.23 8.90
CA ARG A 74 -9.22 17.22 9.74
C ARG A 74 -8.88 17.09 11.23
N LEU A 75 -8.45 15.90 11.69
CA LEU A 75 -8.04 15.67 13.07
C LEU A 75 -6.59 16.08 13.29
N ALA A 76 -5.69 15.64 12.39
CA ALA A 76 -4.30 16.06 12.35
C ALA A 76 -3.75 15.87 10.93
N PRO A 77 -2.98 16.83 10.38
CA PRO A 77 -2.37 16.71 9.06
C PRO A 77 -1.50 15.45 8.89
N GLU A 78 -0.91 14.96 9.98
CA GLU A 78 -0.03 13.80 10.01
C GLU A 78 -0.80 12.47 10.03
N ALA A 79 -2.05 12.47 10.51
CA ALA A 79 -2.83 11.25 10.77
C ALA A 79 -3.05 10.34 9.54
N PRO A 80 -3.36 10.86 8.32
CA PRO A 80 -3.49 10.02 7.13
C PRO A 80 -2.20 9.26 6.79
N TYR A 81 -1.04 9.91 6.98
CA TYR A 81 0.26 9.31 6.69
C TYR A 81 0.65 8.28 7.74
N LEU A 82 0.32 8.52 9.02
CA LEU A 82 0.49 7.52 10.09
C LEU A 82 -0.36 6.28 9.85
N LEU A 83 -1.62 6.44 9.41
CA LEU A 83 -2.45 5.31 9.00
C LEU A 83 -1.80 4.53 7.85
N GLY A 84 -1.35 5.22 6.80
CA GLY A 84 -0.67 4.60 5.66
C GLY A 84 0.60 3.83 6.07
N ALA A 85 1.41 4.41 6.94
CA ALA A 85 2.59 3.75 7.49
C ALA A 85 2.21 2.49 8.30
N GLY A 86 1.18 2.59 9.15
CA GLY A 86 0.66 1.47 9.94
C GLY A 86 0.13 0.33 9.09
N LEU A 87 -0.68 0.63 8.06
CA LEU A 87 -1.20 -0.39 7.14
C LEU A 87 -0.06 -1.11 6.39
N LEU A 88 0.93 -0.38 5.88
CA LEU A 88 2.09 -1.00 5.22
C LEU A 88 2.94 -1.82 6.20
N LEU A 89 3.05 -1.41 7.46
CA LEU A 89 3.72 -2.20 8.49
C LEU A 89 2.96 -3.50 8.78
N LEU A 90 1.63 -3.46 8.88
CA LEU A 90 0.81 -4.67 9.06
C LEU A 90 0.99 -5.64 7.89
N VAL A 91 1.04 -5.15 6.65
CA VAL A 91 1.34 -6.00 5.48
C VAL A 91 2.74 -6.60 5.61
N LEU A 92 3.76 -5.81 5.93
CA LEU A 92 5.14 -6.28 6.07
C LEU A 92 5.26 -7.38 7.15
N LEU A 93 4.58 -7.22 8.29
CA LEU A 93 4.56 -8.22 9.36
C LEU A 93 3.77 -9.48 8.98
N GLY A 94 2.76 -9.36 8.10
CA GLY A 94 1.97 -10.47 7.59
C GLY A 94 2.63 -11.27 6.46
N LEU A 95 3.59 -10.68 5.73
CA LEU A 95 4.26 -11.33 4.60
C LEU A 95 4.87 -12.71 4.92
N PRO A 96 5.58 -12.91 6.05
CA PRO A 96 6.14 -14.23 6.37
C PRO A 96 5.06 -15.32 6.54
N ALA A 97 3.91 -14.96 7.10
CA ALA A 97 2.79 -15.89 7.23
C ALA A 97 2.15 -16.21 5.88
N LEU A 98 2.09 -15.24 4.97
CA LEU A 98 1.62 -15.43 3.60
C LEU A 98 2.56 -16.35 2.82
N PHE A 99 3.86 -16.10 2.83
CA PHE A 99 4.84 -16.93 2.11
C PHE A 99 4.81 -18.39 2.55
N ARG A 100 4.64 -18.66 3.84
CA ARG A 100 4.51 -20.03 4.36
C ARG A 100 3.28 -20.76 3.83
N ARG A 101 2.17 -20.05 3.55
CA ARG A 101 0.92 -20.64 3.05
C ARG A 101 0.95 -20.88 1.54
N VAL A 102 1.61 -20.00 0.79
CA VAL A 102 1.57 -20.01 -0.68
C VAL A 102 2.67 -20.88 -1.29
N ARG A 103 3.65 -21.38 -0.51
CA ARG A 103 4.81 -22.16 -1.00
C ARG A 103 5.50 -21.49 -2.20
N LEU A 104 5.63 -20.16 -2.16
CA LEU A 104 6.54 -19.45 -3.07
C LEU A 104 7.99 -19.75 -2.73
#